data_AF-A0A413YPU5-F1
#
_entry.id   AF-A0A413YPU5-F1
#
_cell.length_a   1.000
_cell.length_b   1.000
_cell.length_c   1.000
_cell.angle_alpha   90.00
_cell.angle_beta   90.00
_cell.angle_gamma   90.00
#
_symmetry.space_group_name_H-M   'P 1'
#
loop_
_entity.id
_entity.type
_entity.pdbx_description
1 polymer ?
#
loop_
_entity_poly.entity_id
_entity_poly.type
_entity_poly.pdbx_seq_one_letter_code
_entity_poly.pdbx_strand_id
1 'polypeptide(L)'
;MKKRNFTIFLIIIFILSLIPLYYIAGYAHPSVDDYFYGAETAQIWHNTHSLDQVLQKSFVLMKDSYITWQGNFTAIFLMRLQPAIFGENYYVIAPIILITSFVISMLMFFYLFLKRCFHAATQTSIGTSIVITFTALQFTYMPSDSFYWYNGAIYYTFFFSLMLFLFSSLIVMATAKRNWTKPVYFIISLILAFIIGGGNYATALFTPIVLGVITVYAIYKHDKFSIPCALTTLVAFISLIVSMIAPGNAIRQAGVEGGPSVIRAFVYSFAYGAYSIANSTTLPVLIIWIALLPVFYHIATKYKTWEYKYPLLFLIFTFGIYCSQGTPVFYAQGLNIPYRMMNIIYFSYYGFVTINLIYFAGWIHRHFGTTAFADYLCNFYNSKYWFMKSMIFILLFSVSCVGLVTITRTDDDRTLVANLPLSVDATYAILNGSASIYDQELTERDKLLSSSQEVDIIVPELSTTPSPLFHTDITEDPTNWKNAHLSVYYNKHYISTSKQE
;
A
#
# COMPACT_ATOMS: atom_id res chain seq x y z
N MET A 1 -7.25 -32.23 11.52
CA MET A 1 -6.83 -31.78 10.18
C MET A 1 -5.32 -31.50 10.18
N LYS A 2 -4.53 -31.98 9.20
CA LYS A 2 -3.07 -31.70 9.13
C LYS A 2 -2.82 -30.21 8.84
N LYS A 3 -1.70 -29.64 9.32
CA LYS A 3 -1.34 -28.21 9.08
C LYS A 3 -1.41 -27.82 7.60
N ARG A 4 -0.97 -28.73 6.71
CA ARG A 4 -1.09 -28.57 5.25
C ARG A 4 -2.53 -28.31 4.77
N ASN A 5 -3.50 -29.07 5.28
CA ASN A 5 -4.90 -28.91 4.89
C ASN A 5 -5.47 -27.58 5.38
N PHE A 6 -5.01 -27.09 6.55
CA PHE A 6 -5.41 -25.77 7.05
C PHE A 6 -4.83 -24.65 6.20
N THR A 7 -3.57 -24.76 5.78
CA THR A 7 -2.99 -23.82 4.81
C THR A 7 -3.80 -23.80 3.51
N ILE A 8 -4.20 -24.96 2.98
CA ILE A 8 -5.04 -25.04 1.77
C ILE A 8 -6.39 -24.34 1.98
N PHE A 9 -7.02 -24.55 3.13
CA PHE A 9 -8.25 -23.84 3.49
C PHE A 9 -8.07 -22.31 3.51
N LEU A 10 -6.98 -21.81 4.11
CA LEU A 10 -6.65 -20.39 4.09
C LEU A 10 -6.38 -19.87 2.68
N ILE A 11 -5.70 -20.64 1.83
CA ILE A 11 -5.48 -20.30 0.42
C ILE A 11 -6.81 -20.14 -0.31
N ILE A 12 -7.75 -21.07 -0.10
CA ILE A 12 -9.07 -21.01 -0.74
C ILE A 12 -9.81 -19.74 -0.31
N ILE A 13 -9.89 -19.45 0.99
CA ILE A 13 -10.54 -18.23 1.49
C ILE A 13 -9.88 -16.98 0.91
N PHE A 14 -8.54 -16.95 0.89
CA PHE A 14 -7.80 -15.83 0.35
C PHE A 14 -8.10 -15.61 -1.14
N ILE A 15 -8.06 -16.67 -1.95
CA ILE A 15 -8.40 -16.59 -3.38
C ILE A 15 -9.85 -16.11 -3.58
N LEU A 16 -10.81 -16.67 -2.83
CA LEU A 16 -12.21 -16.26 -2.90
C LEU A 16 -12.38 -14.77 -2.54
N SER A 17 -11.62 -14.25 -1.58
CA SER A 17 -11.66 -12.84 -1.22
C SER A 17 -11.12 -11.92 -2.32
N LEU A 18 -10.22 -12.41 -3.20
CA LEU A 18 -9.69 -11.60 -4.30
C LEU A 18 -10.66 -11.46 -5.47
N ILE A 19 -11.56 -12.43 -5.68
CA ILE A 19 -12.51 -12.45 -6.80
C ILE A 19 -13.31 -11.14 -6.91
N PRO A 20 -14.03 -10.67 -5.87
CA PRO A 20 -14.81 -9.44 -5.98
C PRO A 20 -13.92 -8.20 -6.21
N LEU A 21 -12.66 -8.22 -5.76
CA LEU A 21 -11.75 -7.08 -5.93
C LEU A 21 -11.29 -6.91 -7.39
N TYR A 22 -11.00 -8.03 -8.06
CA TYR A 22 -10.68 -8.03 -9.48
C TYR A 22 -11.93 -7.87 -10.36
N TYR A 23 -13.10 -8.36 -9.92
CA TYR A 23 -14.33 -8.19 -10.66
C TYR A 23 -14.79 -6.73 -10.65
N ILE A 24 -14.80 -6.08 -9.48
CA ILE A 24 -15.20 -4.67 -9.39
C ILE A 24 -14.22 -3.72 -10.11
N ALA A 25 -12.99 -4.15 -10.38
CA ALA A 25 -12.02 -3.38 -11.17
C ALA A 25 -12.52 -3.03 -12.57
N GLY A 26 -13.46 -3.83 -13.13
CA GLY A 26 -14.07 -3.55 -14.43
C GLY A 26 -14.95 -2.30 -14.45
N TYR A 27 -15.33 -1.77 -13.28
CA TYR A 27 -16.15 -0.57 -13.11
C TYR A 27 -15.30 0.65 -12.69
N ALA A 28 -13.96 0.52 -12.73
CA ALA A 28 -13.05 1.59 -12.32
C ALA A 28 -12.80 2.57 -13.46
N HIS A 29 -12.78 3.86 -13.15
CA HIS A 29 -12.58 4.95 -14.10
C HIS A 29 -11.49 5.92 -13.64
N PRO A 30 -10.83 6.63 -14.57
CA PRO A 30 -9.88 7.67 -14.24
C PRO A 30 -10.51 8.79 -13.40
N SER A 31 -9.72 9.37 -12.50
CA SER A 31 -10.16 10.49 -11.66
C SER A 31 -9.06 11.53 -11.51
N VAL A 32 -9.46 12.81 -11.65
CA VAL A 32 -8.68 14.02 -11.37
C VAL A 32 -7.24 13.99 -11.90
N ASP A 33 -6.27 13.55 -11.10
CA ASP A 33 -4.87 13.51 -11.50
C ASP A 33 -4.63 12.55 -12.68
N ASP A 34 -5.46 11.52 -12.88
CA ASP A 34 -5.41 10.66 -14.07
C ASP A 34 -5.58 11.44 -15.36
N TYR A 35 -6.46 12.43 -15.36
CA TYR A 35 -6.67 13.31 -16.48
C TYR A 35 -5.48 14.27 -16.65
N PHE A 36 -5.04 14.94 -15.58
CA PHE A 36 -3.92 15.88 -15.69
C PHE A 36 -2.59 15.23 -16.09
N TYR A 37 -2.22 14.13 -15.43
CA TYR A 37 -0.99 13.42 -15.77
C TYR A 37 -1.12 12.73 -17.14
N GLY A 38 -2.30 12.21 -17.48
CA GLY A 38 -2.53 11.48 -18.73
C GLY A 38 -2.73 12.33 -19.98
N ALA A 39 -3.08 13.61 -19.88
CA ALA A 39 -3.57 14.43 -21.01
C ALA A 39 -2.63 14.45 -22.22
N GLU A 40 -1.39 14.88 -22.04
CA GLU A 40 -0.45 15.04 -23.15
C GLU A 40 0.00 13.69 -23.73
N THR A 41 0.10 12.65 -22.89
CA THR A 41 0.42 11.29 -23.34
C THR A 41 -0.75 10.63 -24.08
N ALA A 42 -1.99 10.90 -23.67
CA ALA A 42 -3.19 10.47 -24.39
C ALA A 42 -3.27 11.15 -25.77
N GLN A 43 -2.93 12.44 -25.86
CA GLN A 43 -2.87 13.14 -27.14
C GLN A 43 -1.81 12.55 -28.08
N ILE A 44 -0.62 12.21 -27.58
CA ILE A 44 0.41 11.52 -28.38
C ILE A 44 -0.09 10.15 -28.85
N TRP A 45 -0.73 9.37 -27.98
CA TRP A 45 -1.29 8.08 -28.35
C TRP A 45 -2.36 8.24 -29.44
N HIS A 46 -3.32 9.15 -29.26
CA HIS A 46 -4.39 9.41 -30.23
C HIS A 46 -3.82 9.80 -31.61
N ASN A 47 -2.78 10.63 -31.64
CA ASN A 47 -2.21 11.13 -32.90
C ASN A 47 -1.30 10.11 -33.60
N THR A 48 -0.61 9.26 -32.85
CA THR A 48 0.52 8.47 -33.39
C THR A 48 0.37 6.97 -33.25
N HIS A 49 -0.47 6.51 -32.32
CA HIS A 49 -0.61 5.11 -31.91
C HIS A 49 0.73 4.42 -31.61
N SER A 50 1.74 5.20 -31.18
CA SER A 50 3.12 4.73 -30.98
C SER A 50 3.47 4.73 -29.49
N LEU A 51 3.69 3.52 -28.94
CA LEU A 51 4.10 3.36 -27.54
C LEU A 51 5.44 4.03 -27.25
N ASP A 52 6.39 3.95 -28.19
CA ASP A 52 7.71 4.58 -28.03
C ASP A 52 7.58 6.10 -27.89
N GLN A 53 6.71 6.74 -28.66
CA GLN A 53 6.46 8.18 -28.57
C GLN A 53 5.75 8.56 -27.26
N VAL A 54 4.82 7.72 -26.77
CA VAL A 54 4.19 7.90 -25.45
C VAL A 54 5.23 7.83 -24.34
N LEU A 55 6.14 6.85 -24.38
CA LEU A 55 7.21 6.71 -23.40
C LEU A 55 8.19 7.89 -23.43
N GLN A 56 8.55 8.35 -24.63
CA GLN A 56 9.39 9.56 -24.80
C GLN A 56 8.69 10.80 -24.23
N LYS A 57 7.39 10.97 -24.50
CA LYS A 57 6.62 12.11 -23.97
C LYS A 57 6.54 12.06 -22.45
N SER A 58 6.25 10.90 -21.86
CA SER A 58 6.28 10.73 -20.40
C SER A 58 7.63 11.11 -19.81
N PHE A 59 8.74 10.69 -20.44
CA PHE A 59 10.09 11.08 -20.00
C PHE A 59 10.35 12.58 -20.09
N VAL A 60 9.87 13.26 -21.14
CA VAL A 60 9.96 14.72 -21.26
C VAL A 60 9.18 15.40 -20.14
N LEU A 61 7.93 15.02 -19.93
CA LEU A 61 7.07 15.60 -18.89
C LEU A 61 7.58 15.34 -17.47
N MET A 62 8.24 14.20 -17.25
CA MET A 62 8.93 13.90 -16.00
C MET A 62 10.07 14.90 -15.75
N LYS A 63 10.90 15.19 -16.76
CA LYS A 63 11.99 16.18 -16.64
C LYS A 63 11.43 17.57 -16.38
N ASP A 64 10.36 17.95 -17.07
CA ASP A 64 9.71 19.25 -16.87
C ASP A 64 9.20 19.35 -15.44
N SER A 65 8.47 18.34 -14.96
CA SER A 65 7.96 18.28 -13.58
C SER A 65 9.07 18.27 -12.54
N TYR A 66 10.22 17.67 -12.82
CA TYR A 66 11.40 17.68 -11.93
C TYR A 66 11.92 19.10 -11.69
N ILE A 67 11.85 19.96 -12.71
CA ILE A 67 12.28 21.35 -12.62
C ILE A 67 11.18 22.26 -12.07
N THR A 68 9.90 22.02 -12.42
CA THR A 68 8.82 22.97 -12.16
C THR A 68 7.91 22.60 -10.98
N TRP A 69 7.85 21.32 -10.57
CA TRP A 69 6.83 20.84 -9.64
C TRP A 69 7.31 19.92 -8.51
N GLN A 70 7.92 18.76 -8.80
CA GLN A 70 8.39 17.84 -7.76
C GLN A 70 9.47 16.88 -8.29
N GLY A 71 10.37 16.46 -7.41
CA GLY A 71 11.52 15.62 -7.79
C GLY A 71 11.27 14.11 -7.86
N ASN A 72 10.03 13.63 -7.68
CA ASN A 72 9.69 12.21 -7.67
C ASN A 72 9.70 11.60 -9.09
N PHE A 73 10.89 11.58 -9.72
CA PHE A 73 11.07 11.37 -11.15
C PHE A 73 10.51 10.02 -11.65
N THR A 74 10.78 8.92 -10.95
CA THR A 74 10.25 7.60 -11.38
C THR A 74 8.75 7.53 -11.21
N ALA A 75 8.22 8.11 -10.13
CA ALA A 75 6.80 8.11 -9.88
C ALA A 75 6.04 8.93 -10.94
N ILE A 76 6.51 10.14 -11.24
CA ILE A 76 5.90 11.00 -12.26
C ILE A 76 5.93 10.32 -13.63
N PHE A 77 7.05 9.68 -14.00
CA PHE A 77 7.12 8.93 -15.25
C PHE A 77 6.02 7.87 -15.36
N LEU A 78 5.74 7.13 -14.28
CA LEU A 78 4.67 6.12 -14.25
C LEU A 78 3.27 6.75 -14.22
N MET A 79 3.09 7.84 -13.46
CA MET A 79 1.84 8.59 -13.37
C MET A 79 1.31 9.07 -14.74
N ARG A 80 2.22 9.45 -15.65
CA ARG A 80 1.92 9.82 -17.05
C ARG A 80 1.52 8.64 -17.93
N LEU A 81 1.59 7.40 -17.44
CA LEU A 81 1.30 6.16 -18.20
C LEU A 81 0.04 5.45 -17.68
N GLN A 82 -0.91 6.22 -17.16
CA GLN A 82 -2.18 5.69 -16.67
C GLN A 82 -2.94 4.95 -17.80
N PRO A 83 -3.60 3.81 -17.55
CA PRO A 83 -4.07 2.95 -18.64
C PRO A 83 -5.15 3.54 -19.56
N ALA A 84 -5.97 4.48 -19.07
CA ALA A 84 -6.99 5.15 -19.88
C ALA A 84 -6.41 6.05 -20.99
N ILE A 85 -5.10 6.36 -21.00
CA ILE A 85 -4.49 7.05 -22.16
C ILE A 85 -4.62 6.24 -23.46
N PHE A 86 -4.75 4.91 -23.35
CA PHE A 86 -4.93 4.01 -24.48
C PHE A 86 -6.41 3.80 -24.85
N GLY A 87 -7.32 4.36 -24.04
CA GLY A 87 -8.77 4.18 -24.10
C GLY A 87 -9.34 3.88 -22.72
N GLU A 88 -10.45 4.52 -22.35
CA GLU A 88 -10.99 4.47 -20.98
C GLU A 88 -11.31 3.04 -20.50
N ASN A 89 -11.78 2.18 -21.40
CA ASN A 89 -12.04 0.76 -21.13
C ASN A 89 -10.81 -0.03 -20.61
N TYR A 90 -9.59 0.45 -20.87
CA TYR A 90 -8.36 -0.19 -20.38
C TYR A 90 -8.03 0.18 -18.93
N TYR A 91 -8.77 1.09 -18.29
CA TYR A 91 -8.52 1.52 -16.93
C TYR A 91 -8.63 0.37 -15.90
N VAL A 92 -9.38 -0.70 -16.21
CA VAL A 92 -9.39 -1.97 -15.45
C VAL A 92 -7.99 -2.55 -15.18
N ILE A 93 -7.01 -2.26 -16.03
CA ILE A 93 -5.62 -2.72 -15.87
C ILE A 93 -4.98 -2.08 -14.62
N ALA A 94 -5.36 -0.86 -14.25
CA ALA A 94 -4.80 -0.16 -13.10
C ALA A 94 -5.00 -0.96 -11.80
N PRO A 95 -6.24 -1.28 -11.37
CA PRO A 95 -6.45 -2.10 -10.18
C PRO A 95 -5.81 -3.48 -10.25
N ILE A 96 -5.78 -4.11 -11.44
CA ILE A 96 -5.14 -5.42 -11.60
C ILE A 96 -3.66 -5.34 -11.21
N ILE A 97 -2.92 -4.36 -11.74
CA ILE A 97 -1.50 -4.17 -11.43
C ILE A 97 -1.30 -3.85 -9.94
N LEU A 98 -2.14 -2.98 -9.38
CA LEU A 98 -1.98 -2.46 -8.03
C LEU A 98 -2.30 -3.53 -6.96
N ILE A 99 -3.41 -4.24 -7.10
CA ILE A 99 -3.79 -5.34 -6.21
C ILE A 99 -2.78 -6.48 -6.33
N THR A 100 -2.40 -6.86 -7.56
CA THR A 100 -1.46 -7.98 -7.79
C THR A 100 -0.09 -7.70 -7.21
N SER A 101 0.47 -6.50 -7.46
CA SER A 101 1.77 -6.10 -6.93
C SER A 101 1.79 -6.05 -5.40
N PHE A 102 0.73 -5.52 -4.78
CA PHE A 102 0.56 -5.52 -3.34
C PHE A 102 0.49 -6.93 -2.76
N VAL A 103 -0.42 -7.77 -3.28
CA VAL A 103 -0.63 -9.14 -2.79
C VAL A 103 0.64 -9.98 -2.93
N ILE A 104 1.28 -9.97 -4.10
CA ILE A 104 2.49 -10.77 -4.33
C ILE A 104 3.63 -10.29 -3.43
N SER A 105 3.85 -8.98 -3.34
CA SER A 105 4.97 -8.43 -2.55
C SER A 105 4.79 -8.68 -1.04
N MET A 106 3.57 -8.54 -0.51
CA MET A 106 3.23 -8.86 0.88
C MET A 106 3.41 -10.35 1.19
N LEU A 107 2.81 -11.23 0.37
CA LEU A 107 2.94 -12.68 0.54
C LEU A 107 4.40 -13.11 0.50
N MET A 108 5.14 -12.65 -0.51
CA MET A 108 6.54 -12.99 -0.69
C MET A 108 7.41 -12.49 0.47
N PHE A 109 7.23 -11.23 0.89
CA PHE A 109 8.00 -10.66 1.99
C PHE A 109 7.77 -11.43 3.30
N PHE A 110 6.53 -11.60 3.75
CA PHE A 110 6.25 -12.31 4.99
C PHE A 110 6.65 -13.78 4.93
N TYR A 111 6.43 -14.45 3.79
CA TYR A 111 6.88 -15.83 3.60
C TYR A 111 8.40 -15.93 3.75
N LEU A 112 9.18 -15.11 3.02
CA LEU A 112 10.63 -15.15 3.05
C LEU A 112 11.19 -14.71 4.40
N PHE A 113 10.60 -13.70 5.02
CA PHE A 113 10.99 -13.20 6.33
C PHE A 113 10.85 -14.31 7.38
N LEU A 114 9.69 -14.94 7.48
CA LEU A 114 9.46 -16.03 8.44
C LEU A 114 10.30 -17.28 8.08
N LYS A 115 10.33 -17.65 6.80
CA LYS A 115 10.96 -18.90 6.35
C LYS A 115 12.48 -18.85 6.42
N ARG A 116 13.08 -17.73 6.02
CA ARG A 116 14.53 -17.63 5.80
C ARG A 116 15.24 -16.82 6.88
N CYS A 117 14.60 -15.81 7.48
CA CYS A 117 15.20 -15.08 8.60
C CYS A 117 15.02 -15.84 9.93
N PHE A 118 13.84 -16.45 10.14
CA PHE A 118 13.51 -17.17 11.39
C PHE A 118 13.50 -18.71 11.27
N HIS A 119 13.77 -19.25 10.08
CA HIS A 119 13.75 -20.71 9.83
C HIS A 119 12.41 -21.40 10.16
N ALA A 120 11.30 -20.68 10.06
CA ALA A 120 9.99 -21.23 10.36
C ALA A 120 9.62 -22.41 9.43
N ALA A 121 8.71 -23.26 9.88
CA ALA A 121 8.18 -24.33 9.04
C ALA A 121 7.46 -23.73 7.82
N THR A 122 7.55 -24.42 6.67
CA THR A 122 7.03 -23.90 5.39
C THR A 122 5.52 -23.62 5.46
N GLN A 123 4.74 -24.54 6.03
CA GLN A 123 3.29 -24.38 6.16
C GLN A 123 2.93 -23.21 7.09
N THR A 124 3.70 -23.02 8.17
CA THR A 124 3.54 -21.88 9.08
C THR A 124 3.86 -20.57 8.38
N SER A 125 4.93 -20.53 7.59
CA SER A 125 5.33 -19.32 6.85
C SER A 125 4.27 -18.92 5.83
N ILE A 126 3.74 -19.89 5.06
CA ILE A 126 2.66 -19.66 4.07
C ILE A 126 1.36 -19.24 4.76
N GLY A 127 0.94 -19.97 5.80
CA GLY A 127 -0.30 -19.66 6.51
C GLY A 127 -0.28 -18.27 7.14
N THR A 128 0.82 -17.92 7.82
CA THR A 128 0.97 -16.59 8.44
C THR A 128 1.09 -15.48 7.40
N SER A 129 1.81 -15.69 6.28
CA SER A 129 1.88 -14.68 5.22
C SER A 129 0.51 -14.41 4.59
N ILE A 130 -0.30 -15.47 4.37
CA ILE A 130 -1.66 -15.33 3.87
C ILE A 130 -2.54 -14.56 4.86
N VAL A 131 -2.53 -14.94 6.14
CA VAL A 131 -3.36 -14.27 7.16
C VAL A 131 -3.01 -12.79 7.26
N ILE A 132 -1.72 -12.44 7.33
CA ILE A 132 -1.31 -11.03 7.41
C ILE A 132 -1.69 -10.26 6.14
N THR A 133 -1.44 -10.83 4.95
CA THR A 133 -1.77 -10.18 3.68
C THR A 133 -3.28 -10.01 3.51
N PHE A 134 -4.06 -11.04 3.86
CA PHE A 134 -5.52 -11.00 3.88
C PHE A 134 -6.01 -9.86 4.78
N THR A 135 -5.54 -9.81 6.03
CA THR A 135 -5.97 -8.77 6.97
C THR A 135 -5.59 -7.38 6.49
N ALA A 136 -4.37 -7.18 5.98
CA ALA A 136 -3.94 -5.90 5.43
C ALA A 136 -4.79 -5.45 4.24
N LEU A 137 -5.17 -6.39 3.36
CA LEU A 137 -6.02 -6.11 2.22
C LEU A 137 -7.46 -5.75 2.66
N GLN A 138 -8.05 -6.56 3.55
CA GLN A 138 -9.45 -6.39 3.99
C GLN A 138 -9.68 -5.09 4.77
N PHE A 139 -8.68 -4.63 5.52
CA PHE A 139 -8.76 -3.43 6.36
C PHE A 139 -7.89 -2.29 5.81
N THR A 140 -7.80 -2.19 4.48
CA THR A 140 -7.22 -1.02 3.81
C THR A 140 -8.04 0.21 4.19
N TYR A 141 -7.37 1.29 4.63
CA TYR A 141 -8.06 2.47 5.19
C TYR A 141 -8.91 3.20 4.14
N MET A 142 -8.36 3.42 2.94
CA MET A 142 -9.07 3.99 1.80
C MET A 142 -8.75 3.18 0.54
N PRO A 143 -9.60 2.20 0.17
CA PRO A 143 -9.32 1.28 -0.94
C PRO A 143 -9.22 1.96 -2.30
N SER A 144 -10.05 2.97 -2.57
CA SER A 144 -10.02 3.73 -3.83
C SER A 144 -8.63 4.32 -4.07
N ASP A 145 -8.10 5.04 -3.08
CA ASP A 145 -6.75 5.61 -3.08
C ASP A 145 -5.60 4.58 -3.13
N SER A 146 -5.84 3.31 -2.77
CA SER A 146 -4.80 2.27 -2.76
C SER A 146 -4.79 1.40 -4.00
N PHE A 147 -5.94 1.20 -4.65
CA PHE A 147 -6.11 0.16 -5.65
C PHE A 147 -6.91 0.61 -6.88
N TYR A 148 -7.86 1.53 -6.75
CA TYR A 148 -8.79 1.84 -7.85
C TYR A 148 -8.57 3.20 -8.52
N TRP A 149 -7.82 4.10 -7.88
CA TRP A 149 -7.35 5.35 -8.48
C TRP A 149 -5.85 5.28 -8.81
N TYR A 150 -5.53 5.21 -10.11
CA TYR A 150 -4.21 4.91 -10.61
C TYR A 150 -3.15 5.88 -10.09
N ASN A 151 -3.31 7.20 -10.28
CA ASN A 151 -2.25 8.14 -9.90
C ASN A 151 -1.91 8.13 -8.41
N GLY A 152 -2.92 8.00 -7.54
CA GLY A 152 -2.69 7.82 -6.12
C GLY A 152 -1.97 6.52 -5.81
N ALA A 153 -2.49 5.42 -6.35
CA ALA A 153 -2.04 4.08 -6.01
C ALA A 153 -0.69 3.70 -6.63
N ILE A 154 -0.42 4.10 -7.89
CA ILE A 154 0.87 3.89 -8.55
C ILE A 154 1.98 4.66 -7.84
N TYR A 155 1.67 5.82 -7.27
CA TYR A 155 2.63 6.66 -6.56
C TYR A 155 2.90 6.14 -5.14
N TYR A 156 1.91 5.57 -4.44
CA TYR A 156 2.06 5.07 -3.06
C TYR A 156 2.10 3.54 -2.94
N THR A 157 1.00 2.84 -3.18
CA THR A 157 0.86 1.37 -2.98
C THR A 157 1.82 0.57 -3.84
N PHE A 158 2.01 0.95 -5.11
CA PHE A 158 2.96 0.26 -5.99
C PHE A 158 4.40 0.43 -5.51
N PHE A 159 4.81 1.64 -5.12
CA PHE A 159 6.15 1.87 -4.55
C PHE A 159 6.34 1.15 -3.22
N PHE A 160 5.32 1.08 -2.36
CA PHE A 160 5.33 0.23 -1.16
C PHE A 160 5.56 -1.25 -1.53
N SER A 161 4.90 -1.74 -2.59
CA SER A 161 5.08 -3.10 -3.11
C SER A 161 6.50 -3.34 -3.64
N LEU A 162 7.08 -2.37 -4.36
CA LEU A 162 8.47 -2.43 -4.82
C LEU A 162 9.46 -2.47 -3.66
N MET A 163 9.20 -1.72 -2.59
CA MET A 163 10.02 -1.77 -1.36
C MET A 163 9.99 -3.15 -0.71
N LEU A 164 8.82 -3.77 -0.59
CA LEU A 164 8.72 -5.14 -0.06
C LEU A 164 9.40 -6.16 -0.99
N PHE A 165 9.35 -5.94 -2.31
CA PHE A 165 10.06 -6.76 -3.29
C PHE A 165 11.59 -6.60 -3.18
N LEU A 166 12.08 -5.38 -2.90
CA LEU A 166 13.48 -5.11 -2.58
C LEU A 166 13.91 -5.85 -1.31
N PHE A 167 13.16 -5.73 -0.21
CA PHE A 167 13.48 -6.44 1.04
C PHE A 167 13.49 -7.96 0.84
N SER A 168 12.54 -8.48 0.07
CA SER A 168 12.49 -9.90 -0.31
C SER A 168 13.72 -10.32 -1.12
N SER A 169 14.14 -9.50 -2.09
CA SER A 169 15.34 -9.73 -2.89
C SER A 169 16.60 -9.79 -2.03
N LEU A 170 16.72 -8.91 -1.04
CA LEU A 170 17.82 -8.91 -0.07
C LEU A 170 17.82 -10.16 0.80
N ILE A 171 16.65 -10.61 1.29
CA ILE A 171 16.54 -11.87 2.05
C ILE A 171 16.99 -13.05 1.18
N VAL A 172 16.58 -13.10 -0.09
CA VAL A 172 17.01 -14.17 -1.00
C VAL A 172 18.52 -14.11 -1.23
N MET A 173 19.09 -12.92 -1.47
CA MET A 173 20.52 -12.73 -1.66
C MET A 173 21.33 -13.16 -0.43
N ALA A 174 20.93 -12.76 0.78
CA ALA A 174 21.60 -13.10 2.02
C ALA A 174 21.62 -14.62 2.29
N THR A 175 20.54 -15.31 1.92
CA THR A 175 20.31 -16.73 2.26
C THR A 175 20.54 -17.70 1.10
N ALA A 176 20.96 -17.17 -0.05
CA ALA A 176 21.20 -17.93 -1.26
C ALA A 176 22.34 -18.95 -1.10
N LYS A 177 22.06 -20.22 -1.41
CA LYS A 177 23.07 -21.29 -1.50
C LYS A 177 23.78 -21.33 -2.86
N ARG A 178 23.10 -20.93 -3.93
CA ARG A 178 23.64 -20.97 -5.31
C ARG A 178 24.38 -19.67 -5.62
N ASN A 179 25.64 -19.76 -6.04
CA ASN A 179 26.49 -18.58 -6.25
C ASN A 179 25.94 -17.58 -7.29
N TRP A 180 25.27 -18.05 -8.37
CA TRP A 180 24.71 -17.16 -9.39
C TRP A 180 23.49 -16.35 -8.92
N THR A 181 22.78 -16.82 -7.88
CA THR A 181 21.58 -16.12 -7.41
C THR A 181 21.94 -14.80 -6.72
N LYS A 182 23.08 -14.73 -6.03
CA LYS A 182 23.53 -13.53 -5.33
C LYS A 182 23.72 -12.31 -6.27
N PRO A 183 24.50 -12.39 -7.37
CA PRO A 183 24.65 -11.25 -8.28
C PRO A 183 23.34 -10.85 -8.97
N VAL A 184 22.45 -11.79 -9.29
CA VAL A 184 21.13 -11.46 -9.88
C VAL A 184 20.29 -10.63 -8.92
N TYR A 185 20.11 -11.09 -7.68
CA TYR A 185 19.33 -10.35 -6.70
C TYR A 185 20.03 -9.07 -6.23
N PHE A 186 21.37 -9.00 -6.33
CA PHE A 186 22.12 -7.76 -6.12
C PHE A 186 21.76 -6.72 -7.18
N ILE A 187 21.83 -7.06 -8.47
CA ILE A 187 21.49 -6.15 -9.58
C ILE A 187 20.03 -5.70 -9.46
N ILE A 188 19.11 -6.64 -9.21
CA ILE A 188 17.70 -6.33 -8.97
C ILE A 188 17.56 -5.34 -7.80
N SER A 189 18.29 -5.56 -6.71
CA SER A 189 18.24 -4.67 -5.53
C SER A 189 18.74 -3.26 -5.84
N LEU A 190 19.80 -3.12 -6.65
CA LEU A 190 20.30 -1.80 -7.07
C LEU A 190 19.28 -1.04 -7.92
N ILE A 191 18.65 -1.72 -8.89
CA ILE A 191 17.63 -1.12 -9.76
C ILE A 191 16.42 -0.68 -8.94
N LEU A 192 15.92 -1.54 -8.05
CA LEU A 192 14.78 -1.21 -7.18
C LEU A 192 15.11 -0.07 -6.23
N ALA A 193 16.29 -0.07 -5.60
CA ALA A 193 16.72 1.01 -4.72
C ALA A 193 16.73 2.37 -5.45
N PHE A 194 17.20 2.39 -6.69
CA PHE A 194 17.16 3.60 -7.52
C PHE A 194 15.72 4.02 -7.86
N ILE A 195 14.88 3.09 -8.33
CA ILE A 195 13.46 3.35 -8.64
C ILE A 195 12.74 3.90 -7.41
N ILE A 196 12.88 3.25 -6.25
CA ILE A 196 12.19 3.63 -5.01
C ILE A 196 12.59 5.02 -4.54
N GLY A 197 13.86 5.41 -4.66
CA GLY A 197 14.31 6.77 -4.32
C GLY A 197 13.69 7.86 -5.21
N GLY A 198 13.34 7.52 -6.46
CA GLY A 198 12.54 8.34 -7.39
C GLY A 198 11.03 8.26 -7.16
N GLY A 199 10.60 7.52 -6.14
CA GLY A 199 9.21 7.31 -5.74
C GLY A 199 8.67 8.39 -4.82
N ASN A 200 7.57 8.09 -4.12
CA ASN A 200 7.07 8.94 -3.04
C ASN A 200 8.08 9.05 -1.88
N TYR A 201 8.16 10.23 -1.24
CA TYR A 201 9.16 10.48 -0.20
C TYR A 201 9.03 9.57 1.04
N ALA A 202 7.82 9.11 1.36
CA ALA A 202 7.58 8.25 2.51
C ALA A 202 8.29 6.89 2.37
N THR A 203 8.06 6.20 1.25
CA THR A 203 8.75 4.95 0.92
C THR A 203 10.23 5.20 0.61
N ALA A 204 10.55 6.30 -0.09
CA ALA A 204 11.92 6.64 -0.47
C ALA A 204 12.83 6.94 0.72
N LEU A 205 12.31 7.51 1.82
CA LEU A 205 13.06 7.74 3.07
C LEU A 205 13.09 6.49 3.96
N PHE A 206 11.96 5.82 4.13
CA PHE A 206 11.86 4.65 4.99
C PHE A 206 12.79 3.51 4.53
N THR A 207 12.88 3.29 3.21
CA THR A 207 13.71 2.24 2.60
C THR A 207 15.19 2.34 3.03
N PRO A 208 15.94 3.41 2.74
CA PRO A 208 17.34 3.52 3.12
C PRO A 208 17.58 3.51 4.63
N ILE A 209 16.61 3.95 5.47
CA ILE A 209 16.70 3.79 6.93
C ILE A 209 16.74 2.32 7.32
N VAL A 210 15.78 1.51 6.82
CA VAL A 210 15.75 0.06 7.07
C VAL A 210 17.01 -0.62 6.53
N LEU A 211 17.43 -0.29 5.31
CA LEU A 211 18.64 -0.84 4.71
C LEU A 211 19.91 -0.47 5.49
N GLY A 212 19.99 0.76 6.00
CA GLY A 212 21.09 1.22 6.86
C GLY A 212 21.19 0.40 8.14
N VAL A 213 20.05 0.15 8.80
CA VAL A 213 20.00 -0.71 10.00
C VAL A 213 20.47 -2.13 9.68
N ILE A 214 20.00 -2.72 8.58
CA ILE A 214 20.41 -4.06 8.14
C ILE A 214 21.91 -4.08 7.82
N THR A 215 22.42 -3.05 7.14
CA THR A 215 23.83 -2.92 6.78
C THR A 215 24.71 -2.84 8.02
N VAL A 216 24.39 -1.98 8.98
CA VAL A 216 25.12 -1.84 10.25
C VAL A 216 25.12 -3.16 11.02
N TYR A 217 23.98 -3.85 11.07
CA TYR A 217 23.89 -5.16 11.71
C TYR A 217 24.74 -6.22 11.00
N ALA A 218 24.74 -6.26 9.67
CA ALA A 218 25.57 -7.18 8.89
C ALA A 218 27.07 -6.91 9.05
N ILE A 219 27.49 -5.64 9.13
CA ILE A 219 28.87 -5.24 9.43
C ILE A 219 29.27 -5.71 10.82
N TYR A 220 28.43 -5.47 11.83
CA TYR A 220 28.66 -5.92 13.21
C TYR A 220 28.80 -7.45 13.30
N LYS A 221 28.08 -8.19 12.46
CA LYS A 221 28.18 -9.66 12.36
C LYS A 221 29.32 -10.15 11.45
N HIS A 222 30.11 -9.26 10.88
CA HIS A 222 31.16 -9.57 9.89
C HIS A 222 30.65 -10.42 8.73
N ASP A 223 29.38 -10.24 8.33
CA ASP A 223 28.77 -10.96 7.23
C ASP A 223 29.20 -10.34 5.88
N LYS A 224 29.61 -11.17 4.92
CA LYS A 224 29.94 -10.75 3.55
C LYS A 224 28.75 -10.09 2.82
N PHE A 225 27.51 -10.33 3.27
CA PHE A 225 26.31 -9.64 2.81
C PHE A 225 26.33 -8.13 3.10
N SER A 226 27.15 -7.66 4.05
CA SER A 226 27.27 -6.24 4.38
C SER A 226 27.65 -5.37 3.18
N ILE A 227 28.56 -5.82 2.31
CA ILE A 227 29.02 -5.05 1.14
C ILE A 227 27.89 -4.80 0.14
N PRO A 228 27.21 -5.83 -0.42
CA PRO A 228 26.12 -5.59 -1.36
C PRO A 228 24.97 -4.82 -0.71
N CYS A 229 24.65 -5.05 0.57
CA CYS A 229 23.63 -4.29 1.28
C CYS A 229 24.00 -2.81 1.45
N ALA A 230 25.26 -2.50 1.75
CA ALA A 230 25.78 -1.14 1.84
C ALA A 230 25.70 -0.41 0.50
N LEU A 231 26.05 -1.08 -0.61
CA LEU A 231 25.92 -0.51 -1.96
C LEU A 231 24.46 -0.24 -2.33
N THR A 232 23.54 -1.17 -2.02
CA THR A 232 22.09 -0.94 -2.20
C THR A 232 21.60 0.23 -1.35
N THR A 233 22.06 0.33 -0.10
CA THR A 233 21.75 1.45 0.80
C THR A 233 22.24 2.79 0.21
N LEU A 234 23.47 2.82 -0.29
CA LEU A 234 24.06 4.00 -0.92
C LEU A 234 23.25 4.44 -2.15
N VAL A 235 22.87 3.50 -3.03
CA VAL A 235 22.04 3.82 -4.21
C VAL A 235 20.67 4.36 -3.80
N ALA A 236 20.04 3.79 -2.77
CA ALA A 236 18.76 4.30 -2.24
C ALA A 236 18.91 5.75 -1.72
N PHE A 237 19.98 6.05 -0.98
CA PHE A 237 20.25 7.42 -0.51
C PHE A 237 20.55 8.38 -1.66
N ILE A 238 21.39 7.99 -2.63
CA ILE A 238 21.71 8.83 -3.80
C ILE A 238 20.42 9.16 -4.56
N SER A 239 19.58 8.17 -4.84
CA SER A 239 18.32 8.39 -5.57
C SER A 239 17.36 9.29 -4.79
N LEU A 240 17.21 9.07 -3.47
CA LEU A 240 16.43 9.96 -2.61
C LEU A 240 16.97 11.40 -2.63
N ILE A 241 18.29 11.58 -2.53
CA ILE A 241 18.93 12.91 -2.55
C ILE A 241 18.65 13.59 -3.89
N VAL A 242 18.83 12.89 -5.02
CA VAL A 242 18.48 13.40 -6.36
C VAL A 242 17.02 13.86 -6.39
N SER A 243 16.09 13.05 -5.89
CA SER A 243 14.68 13.45 -5.78
C SER A 243 14.45 14.65 -4.86
N MET A 244 15.21 14.82 -3.79
CA MET A 244 15.03 15.92 -2.83
C MET A 244 15.59 17.25 -3.34
N ILE A 245 16.73 17.23 -4.05
CA ILE A 245 17.38 18.45 -4.56
C ILE A 245 16.73 19.01 -5.84
N ALA A 246 15.71 18.33 -6.36
CA ALA A 246 14.99 18.79 -7.54
C ALA A 246 14.44 20.21 -7.34
N PRO A 247 14.70 21.15 -8.27
CA PRO A 247 14.25 22.54 -8.15
C PRO A 247 12.74 22.68 -7.97
N GLY A 248 11.96 21.79 -8.59
CA GLY A 248 10.50 21.79 -8.50
C GLY A 248 10.00 21.70 -7.06
N ASN A 249 10.70 20.97 -6.18
CA ASN A 249 10.30 20.87 -4.78
C ASN A 249 10.27 22.23 -4.07
N ALA A 250 11.23 23.12 -4.38
CA ALA A 250 11.27 24.45 -3.79
C ALA A 250 10.12 25.32 -4.29
N ILE A 251 9.78 25.21 -5.59
CA ILE A 251 8.63 25.90 -6.20
C ILE A 251 7.33 25.44 -5.55
N ARG A 252 7.14 24.12 -5.45
CA ARG A 252 5.94 23.55 -4.82
C ARG A 252 5.86 23.88 -3.34
N GLN A 253 6.98 23.88 -2.62
CA GLN A 253 6.99 24.26 -1.20
C GLN A 253 6.66 25.74 -1.00
N ALA A 254 7.02 26.63 -1.94
CA ALA A 254 6.64 28.05 -1.88
C ALA A 254 5.13 28.27 -2.02
N GLY A 255 4.41 27.34 -2.68
CA GLY A 255 2.95 27.36 -2.78
C GLY A 255 2.21 26.81 -1.55
N VAL A 256 2.94 26.23 -0.57
CA VAL A 256 2.35 25.73 0.68
C VAL A 256 2.77 26.67 1.81
N GLU A 257 1.83 27.45 2.33
CA GLU A 257 2.10 28.38 3.45
C GLU A 257 2.75 27.65 4.64
N GLY A 258 4.00 28.01 4.95
CA GLY A 258 4.63 27.75 6.23
C GLY A 258 4.58 26.31 6.74
N GLY A 259 5.06 25.34 5.96
CA GLY A 259 5.23 23.95 6.39
C GLY A 259 5.85 23.84 7.79
N PRO A 260 5.41 22.89 8.64
CA PRO A 260 5.82 22.83 10.03
C PRO A 260 7.35 22.65 10.17
N SER A 261 7.93 23.28 11.18
CA SER A 261 9.34 23.09 11.53
C SER A 261 9.70 21.60 11.65
N VAL A 262 10.97 21.25 11.38
CA VAL A 262 11.48 19.87 11.50
C VAL A 262 11.10 19.22 12.84
N ILE A 263 11.19 19.97 13.95
CA ILE A 263 10.83 19.48 15.30
C ILE A 263 9.34 19.12 15.37
N ARG A 264 8.45 19.99 14.85
CA ARG A 264 7.01 19.70 14.77
C ARG A 264 6.72 18.49 13.88
N ALA A 265 7.43 18.35 12.76
CA ALA A 265 7.29 17.18 11.89
C ALA A 265 7.62 15.89 12.65
N PHE A 266 8.69 15.86 13.45
CA PHE A 266 8.99 14.71 14.32
C PHE A 266 7.88 14.44 15.34
N VAL A 267 7.38 15.46 16.04
CA VAL A 267 6.28 15.30 17.00
C VAL A 267 5.04 14.72 16.31
N TYR A 268 4.67 15.24 15.13
CA TYR A 268 3.57 14.71 14.34
C TYR A 268 3.80 13.27 13.89
N SER A 269 5.02 12.92 13.45
CA SER A 269 5.37 11.54 13.08
C SER A 269 5.15 10.56 14.23
N PHE A 270 5.59 10.89 15.44
CA PHE A 270 5.43 10.01 16.60
C PHE A 270 3.97 9.96 17.09
N ALA A 271 3.29 11.12 17.16
CA ALA A 271 1.89 11.17 17.58
C ALA A 271 0.98 10.42 16.59
N TYR A 272 1.14 10.68 15.29
CA TYR A 272 0.38 9.99 14.26
C TYR A 272 0.79 8.51 14.17
N GLY A 273 2.05 8.15 14.37
CA GLY A 273 2.48 6.75 14.42
C GLY A 273 1.81 5.96 15.55
N ALA A 274 1.63 6.57 16.73
CA ALA A 274 0.87 5.95 17.81
C ALA A 274 -0.62 5.85 17.47
N TYR A 275 -1.20 6.92 16.91
CA TYR A 275 -2.59 6.94 16.44
C TYR A 275 -2.85 5.89 15.36
N SER A 276 -1.96 5.75 14.37
CA SER A 276 -2.12 4.80 13.27
C SER A 276 -2.03 3.37 13.76
N ILE A 277 -1.19 3.07 14.75
CA ILE A 277 -1.17 1.74 15.41
C ILE A 277 -2.52 1.46 16.07
N ALA A 278 -3.06 2.41 16.83
CA ALA A 278 -4.36 2.23 17.49
C ALA A 278 -5.49 2.05 16.46
N ASN A 279 -5.53 2.92 15.43
CA ASN A 279 -6.57 2.89 14.40
C ASN A 279 -6.47 1.65 13.50
N SER A 280 -5.25 1.16 13.22
CA SER A 280 -5.04 -0.10 12.48
C SER A 280 -5.41 -1.34 13.30
N THR A 281 -5.47 -1.24 14.63
CA THR A 281 -5.78 -2.35 15.55
C THR A 281 -7.28 -2.39 15.85
N THR A 282 -8.10 -2.49 14.81
CA THR A 282 -9.55 -2.74 14.97
C THR A 282 -9.79 -4.08 15.67
N LEU A 283 -10.98 -4.30 16.22
CA LEU A 283 -11.30 -5.54 16.94
C LEU A 283 -11.03 -6.82 16.11
N PRO A 284 -11.43 -6.92 14.82
CA PRO A 284 -11.05 -8.06 13.98
C PRO A 284 -9.53 -8.23 13.81
N VAL A 285 -8.79 -7.14 13.62
CA VAL A 285 -7.32 -7.17 13.46
C VAL A 285 -6.66 -7.64 14.76
N LEU A 286 -7.14 -7.17 15.92
CA LEU A 286 -6.68 -7.62 17.23
C LEU A 286 -6.89 -9.13 17.42
N ILE A 287 -8.06 -9.66 17.04
CA ILE A 287 -8.36 -11.10 17.12
C ILE A 287 -7.36 -11.91 16.27
N ILE A 288 -6.99 -11.42 15.08
CA ILE A 288 -5.96 -12.05 14.25
C ILE A 288 -4.60 -12.04 14.94
N TRP A 289 -4.19 -10.93 15.56
CA TRP A 289 -2.93 -10.88 16.29
C TRP A 289 -2.90 -11.86 17.47
N ILE A 290 -3.99 -11.95 18.23
CA ILE A 290 -4.14 -12.92 19.32
C ILE A 290 -4.05 -14.36 18.78
N ALA A 291 -4.72 -14.65 17.66
CA ALA A 291 -4.67 -15.96 17.01
C ALA A 291 -3.26 -16.34 16.52
N LEU A 292 -2.43 -15.36 16.15
CA LEU A 292 -1.05 -15.55 15.72
C LEU A 292 -0.04 -15.65 16.87
N LEU A 293 -0.39 -15.28 18.11
CA LEU A 293 0.53 -15.35 19.27
C LEU A 293 1.17 -16.74 19.46
N PRO A 294 0.42 -17.87 19.41
CA PRO A 294 1.03 -19.20 19.53
C PRO A 294 2.02 -19.51 18.39
N VAL A 295 1.78 -18.95 17.19
CA VAL A 295 2.68 -19.10 16.04
C VAL A 295 3.98 -18.34 16.27
N PHE A 296 3.88 -17.06 16.63
CA PHE A 296 5.05 -16.21 16.88
C PHE A 296 5.86 -16.69 18.07
N TYR A 297 5.20 -17.17 19.12
CA TYR A 297 5.85 -17.81 20.25
C TYR A 297 6.62 -19.06 19.83
N HIS A 298 6.00 -19.95 19.05
CA HIS A 298 6.70 -21.13 18.53
C HIS A 298 7.92 -20.76 17.68
N ILE A 299 7.80 -19.77 16.79
CA ILE A 299 8.90 -19.29 15.95
C ILE A 299 10.04 -18.74 16.82
N ALA A 300 9.73 -17.86 17.77
CA ALA A 300 10.71 -17.24 18.64
C ALA A 300 11.44 -18.25 19.54
N THR A 301 10.74 -19.25 20.08
CA THR A 301 11.35 -20.29 20.93
C THR A 301 12.35 -21.17 20.18
N LYS A 302 12.14 -21.39 18.88
CA LYS A 302 13.04 -22.18 18.01
C LYS A 302 14.20 -21.36 17.46
N TYR A 303 14.02 -20.05 17.29
CA TYR A 303 15.06 -19.17 16.77
C TYR A 303 15.99 -18.69 17.89
N LYS A 304 17.13 -19.36 18.05
CA LYS A 304 18.11 -19.12 19.13
C LYS A 304 19.16 -18.05 18.85
N THR A 305 19.20 -17.49 17.63
CA THR A 305 20.22 -16.49 17.25
C THR A 305 20.01 -15.16 17.96
N TRP A 306 18.77 -14.81 18.31
CA TRP A 306 18.46 -13.61 19.08
C TRP A 306 18.43 -13.92 20.57
N GLU A 307 18.98 -13.00 21.36
CA GLU A 307 19.00 -13.12 22.83
C GLU A 307 17.74 -12.54 23.49
N TYR A 308 16.96 -11.75 22.76
CA TYR A 308 15.73 -11.09 23.21
C TYR A 308 15.88 -10.33 24.54
N LYS A 309 17.00 -9.60 24.73
CA LYS A 309 17.34 -8.95 26.02
C LYS A 309 16.47 -7.73 26.36
N TYR A 310 16.19 -6.87 25.38
CA TYR A 310 15.67 -5.52 25.62
C TYR A 310 14.40 -5.25 24.80
N PRO A 311 13.23 -5.83 25.18
CA PRO A 311 12.01 -5.74 24.38
C PRO A 311 11.48 -4.31 24.26
N LEU A 312 11.57 -3.49 25.32
CA LEU A 312 11.12 -2.09 25.28
C LEU A 312 12.04 -1.22 24.41
N LEU A 313 13.36 -1.40 24.50
CA LEU A 313 14.30 -0.67 23.64
C LEU A 313 14.09 -1.06 22.17
N PHE A 314 13.86 -2.35 21.91
CA PHE A 314 13.54 -2.84 20.57
C PHE A 314 12.23 -2.27 20.04
N LEU A 315 11.20 -2.17 20.89
CA LEU A 315 9.93 -1.52 20.55
C LEU A 315 10.12 -0.04 20.21
N ILE A 316 10.82 0.73 21.06
CA ILE A 316 11.11 2.15 20.83
C ILE A 316 11.88 2.33 19.51
N PHE A 317 12.89 1.49 19.29
CA PHE A 317 13.70 1.54 18.07
C PHE A 317 12.88 1.26 16.81
N THR A 318 12.11 0.17 16.79
CA THR A 318 11.27 -0.19 15.64
C THR A 318 10.11 0.79 15.46
N PHE A 319 9.61 1.40 16.54
CA PHE A 319 8.62 2.47 16.48
C PHE A 319 9.18 3.73 15.83
N GLY A 320 10.42 4.12 16.14
CA GLY A 320 11.11 5.21 15.45
C GLY A 320 11.26 4.95 13.94
N ILE A 321 11.64 3.74 13.55
CA ILE A 321 11.69 3.34 12.14
C ILE A 321 10.30 3.44 11.50
N TYR A 322 9.27 2.90 12.14
CA TYR A 322 7.88 2.98 11.66
C TYR A 322 7.43 4.45 11.44
N CYS A 323 7.68 5.33 12.41
CA CYS A 323 7.33 6.74 12.33
C CYS A 323 8.10 7.51 11.24
N SER A 324 9.29 7.03 10.85
CA SER A 324 10.10 7.68 9.80
C SER A 324 9.37 7.75 8.46
N GLN A 325 8.49 6.77 8.15
CA GLN A 325 7.71 6.74 6.91
C GLN A 325 6.79 7.96 6.79
N GLY A 326 6.18 8.40 7.89
CA GLY A 326 5.29 9.57 7.94
C GLY A 326 5.99 10.92 7.78
N THR A 327 7.26 10.97 8.19
CA THR A 327 8.00 12.23 8.43
C THR A 327 8.04 13.18 7.23
N PRO A 328 8.28 12.72 5.98
CA PRO A 328 8.31 13.62 4.83
C PRO A 328 6.99 14.36 4.59
N VAL A 329 5.86 13.68 4.78
CA VAL A 329 4.54 14.29 4.57
C VAL A 329 4.20 15.24 5.70
N PHE A 330 4.53 14.89 6.94
CA PHE A 330 4.36 15.80 8.07
C PHE A 330 5.20 17.05 7.94
N TYR A 331 6.42 16.95 7.42
CA TYR A 331 7.26 18.11 7.15
C TYR A 331 6.67 19.02 6.06
N ALA A 332 6.10 18.44 5.00
CA ALA A 332 5.57 19.22 3.89
C ALA A 332 4.20 19.87 4.19
N GLN A 333 3.28 19.13 4.82
CA GLN A 333 1.84 19.47 4.88
C GLN A 333 1.24 19.40 6.28
N GLY A 334 2.03 19.06 7.32
CA GLY A 334 1.50 18.87 8.67
C GLY A 334 0.51 17.70 8.74
N LEU A 335 -0.59 17.88 9.49
CA LEU A 335 -1.60 16.83 9.70
C LEU A 335 -2.61 16.69 8.55
N ASN A 336 -2.49 17.49 7.49
CA ASN A 336 -3.28 17.34 6.27
C ASN A 336 -2.73 16.20 5.40
N ILE A 337 -2.82 14.97 5.91
CA ILE A 337 -2.26 13.78 5.28
C ILE A 337 -3.24 13.28 4.22
N PRO A 338 -2.79 12.99 2.97
CA PRO A 338 -3.65 12.36 1.97
C PRO A 338 -3.92 10.88 2.30
N TYR A 339 -5.11 10.36 1.94
CA TYR A 339 -5.51 8.99 2.27
C TYR A 339 -4.58 7.91 1.71
N ARG A 340 -4.10 8.05 0.47
CA ARG A 340 -3.02 7.23 -0.12
C ARG A 340 -1.75 7.11 0.74
N MET A 341 -1.37 8.17 1.47
CA MET A 341 -0.25 8.14 2.40
C MET A 341 -0.61 7.39 3.70
N MET A 342 -1.83 7.61 4.21
CA MET A 342 -2.32 6.87 5.39
C MET A 342 -2.29 5.35 5.11
N ASN A 343 -2.74 4.91 3.93
CA ASN A 343 -2.74 3.51 3.54
C ASN A 343 -1.35 2.84 3.66
N ILE A 344 -0.29 3.45 3.13
CA ILE A 344 1.05 2.84 3.21
C ILE A 344 1.64 2.83 4.63
N ILE A 345 1.25 3.77 5.50
CA ILE A 345 1.58 3.75 6.93
C ILE A 345 0.85 2.57 7.61
N TYR A 346 -0.39 2.31 7.22
CA TYR A 346 -1.21 1.23 7.78
C TYR A 346 -0.76 -0.14 7.24
N PHE A 347 -0.25 -0.22 6.00
CA PHE A 347 0.39 -1.44 5.51
C PHE A 347 1.69 -1.75 6.27
N SER A 348 2.53 -0.75 6.54
CA SER A 348 3.75 -0.92 7.34
C SER A 348 3.49 -1.36 8.77
N TYR A 349 2.32 -1.05 9.34
CA TYR A 349 1.92 -1.47 10.68
C TYR A 349 1.99 -3.00 10.84
N TYR A 350 1.58 -3.77 9.82
CA TYR A 350 1.62 -5.23 9.88
C TYR A 350 3.04 -5.78 10.00
N GLY A 351 4.01 -5.14 9.33
CA GLY A 351 5.43 -5.46 9.46
C GLY A 351 5.95 -5.12 10.86
N PHE A 352 5.66 -3.91 11.34
CA PHE A 352 6.02 -3.44 12.68
C PHE A 352 5.50 -4.37 13.79
N VAL A 353 4.20 -4.71 13.77
CA VAL A 353 3.58 -5.58 14.79
C VAL A 353 4.15 -6.99 14.73
N THR A 354 4.32 -7.56 13.53
CA THR A 354 4.89 -8.91 13.37
C THR A 354 6.28 -9.02 13.99
N ILE A 355 7.16 -8.06 13.68
CA ILE A 355 8.54 -8.05 14.19
C ILE A 355 8.56 -7.91 15.72
N ASN A 356 7.73 -7.02 16.26
CA ASN A 356 7.64 -6.82 17.70
C ASN A 356 7.04 -8.02 18.41
N LEU A 357 5.94 -8.60 17.92
CA LEU A 357 5.32 -9.78 18.55
C LEU A 357 6.28 -10.98 18.59
N ILE A 358 7.08 -11.22 17.54
CA ILE A 358 8.11 -12.27 17.56
C ILE A 358 9.18 -11.96 18.62
N TYR A 359 9.65 -10.72 18.70
CA TYR A 359 10.65 -10.33 19.69
C TYR A 359 10.13 -10.45 21.13
N PHE A 360 8.94 -9.91 21.41
CA PHE A 360 8.27 -10.02 22.70
C PHE A 360 8.03 -11.49 23.08
N ALA A 361 7.60 -12.32 22.14
CA ALA A 361 7.39 -13.75 22.41
C ALA A 361 8.70 -14.48 22.79
N GLY A 362 9.82 -14.11 22.16
CA GLY A 362 11.15 -14.60 22.55
C GLY A 362 11.59 -14.13 23.94
N TRP A 363 11.32 -12.86 24.27
CA TRP A 363 11.58 -12.32 25.61
C TRP A 363 10.72 -13.01 26.68
N ILE A 364 9.43 -13.24 26.40
CA ILE A 364 8.52 -13.98 27.28
C ILE A 364 9.04 -15.40 27.52
N HIS A 365 9.42 -16.11 26.46
CA HIS A 365 9.97 -17.47 26.61
C HIS A 365 11.20 -17.51 27.52
N ARG A 366 12.07 -16.50 27.41
CA ARG A 366 13.29 -16.42 28.22
C ARG A 366 13.01 -16.21 29.72
N HIS A 367 12.04 -15.37 30.07
CA HIS A 367 11.78 -14.98 31.47
C HIS A 367 10.66 -15.78 32.13
N PHE A 368 9.71 -16.26 31.33
CA PHE A 368 8.48 -16.90 31.78
C PHE A 368 8.24 -18.26 31.11
N GLY A 369 9.27 -18.87 30.52
CA GLY A 369 9.15 -20.10 29.73
C GLY A 369 8.64 -21.32 30.51
N THR A 370 8.68 -21.29 31.84
CA THR A 370 8.17 -22.33 32.75
C THR A 370 6.76 -22.04 33.27
N THR A 371 6.14 -20.95 32.85
CA THR A 371 4.79 -20.58 33.29
C THR A 371 3.71 -21.36 32.52
N ALA A 372 2.55 -21.54 33.16
CA ALA A 372 1.39 -22.16 32.51
C ALA A 372 0.97 -21.46 31.21
N PHE A 373 1.19 -20.14 31.11
CA PHE A 373 0.92 -19.36 29.91
C PHE A 373 1.85 -19.74 28.74
N ALA A 374 3.15 -19.85 28.99
CA ALA A 374 4.13 -20.31 28.02
C ALA A 374 3.82 -21.74 27.53
N ASP A 375 3.46 -22.62 28.45
CA ASP A 375 3.03 -23.99 28.13
C ASP A 375 1.76 -24.00 27.30
N TYR A 376 0.78 -23.14 27.62
CA TYR A 376 -0.44 -23.00 26.83
C TYR A 376 -0.14 -22.61 25.38
N LEU A 377 0.70 -21.62 25.13
CA LEU A 377 1.05 -21.18 23.76
C LEU A 377 1.75 -22.30 22.97
N CYS A 378 2.72 -22.98 23.59
CA CYS A 378 3.40 -24.14 23.01
C CYS A 378 2.42 -25.28 22.70
N ASN A 379 1.57 -25.62 23.66
CA ASN A 379 0.59 -26.70 23.54
C ASN A 379 -0.49 -26.36 22.53
N PHE A 380 -0.91 -25.11 22.43
CA PHE A 380 -1.83 -24.64 21.40
C PHE A 380 -1.25 -24.98 20.02
N TYR A 381 -0.02 -24.52 19.72
CA TYR A 381 0.68 -24.76 18.44
C TYR A 381 0.92 -26.22 18.06
N ASN A 382 1.20 -27.06 19.05
CA ASN A 382 1.49 -28.49 18.86
C ASN A 382 0.23 -29.38 18.95
N SER A 383 -0.91 -28.84 19.36
CA SER A 383 -2.13 -29.62 19.58
C SER A 383 -2.65 -30.27 18.29
N LYS A 384 -3.08 -31.54 18.40
CA LYS A 384 -3.84 -32.24 17.36
C LYS A 384 -5.17 -31.53 17.03
N TYR A 385 -5.68 -30.72 17.95
CA TYR A 385 -6.91 -29.93 17.83
C TYR A 385 -6.70 -28.46 17.43
N TRP A 386 -5.48 -28.08 17.02
CA TRP A 386 -5.15 -26.71 16.55
C TRP A 386 -6.21 -26.14 15.58
N PHE A 387 -6.71 -26.98 14.68
CA PHE A 387 -7.72 -26.57 13.70
C PHE A 387 -9.01 -26.07 14.37
N MET A 388 -9.61 -26.85 15.29
CA MET A 388 -10.84 -26.43 15.98
C MET A 388 -10.61 -25.17 16.81
N LYS A 389 -9.46 -25.08 17.48
CA LYS A 389 -9.09 -23.86 18.21
C LYS A 389 -8.93 -22.65 17.29
N SER A 390 -8.41 -22.85 16.07
CA SER A 390 -8.31 -21.79 15.05
C SER A 390 -9.68 -21.38 14.52
N MET A 391 -10.65 -22.30 14.41
CA MET A 391 -12.02 -21.98 13.97
C MET A 391 -12.74 -21.03 14.93
N ILE A 392 -12.45 -21.11 16.24
CA ILE A 392 -12.99 -20.15 17.21
C ILE A 392 -12.53 -18.73 16.86
N PHE A 393 -11.24 -18.54 16.54
CA PHE A 393 -10.73 -17.24 16.13
C PHE A 393 -11.31 -16.76 14.80
N ILE A 394 -11.59 -17.67 13.85
CA ILE A 394 -12.27 -17.31 12.60
C ILE A 394 -13.71 -16.87 12.89
N LEU A 395 -14.44 -17.57 13.76
CA LEU A 395 -15.79 -17.18 14.14
C LEU A 395 -15.80 -15.81 14.83
N LEU A 396 -14.91 -15.61 15.81
CA LEU A 396 -14.76 -14.33 16.51
C LEU A 396 -14.40 -13.21 15.53
N PHE A 397 -13.48 -13.48 14.58
CA PHE A 397 -13.13 -12.56 13.52
C PHE A 397 -14.37 -12.18 12.70
N SER A 398 -15.12 -13.16 12.19
CA SER A 398 -16.33 -12.90 11.39
C SER A 398 -17.38 -12.09 12.15
N VAL A 399 -17.65 -12.43 13.42
CA VAL A 399 -18.59 -11.68 14.27
C VAL A 399 -18.09 -10.25 14.50
N SER A 400 -16.79 -10.07 14.76
CA SER A 400 -16.22 -8.74 14.94
C SER A 400 -16.25 -7.89 13.67
N CYS A 401 -16.13 -8.49 12.48
CA CYS A 401 -16.31 -7.78 11.21
C CYS A 401 -17.74 -7.24 11.09
N VAL A 402 -18.75 -8.05 11.43
CA VAL A 402 -20.15 -7.60 11.47
C VAL A 402 -20.33 -6.47 12.48
N GLY A 403 -19.68 -6.56 13.64
CA GLY A 403 -19.74 -5.52 14.68
C GLY A 403 -19.09 -4.17 14.30
N LEU A 404 -18.26 -4.13 13.25
CA LEU A 404 -17.71 -2.86 12.72
C LEU A 404 -18.65 -2.17 11.73
N VAL A 405 -19.60 -2.90 11.15
CA VAL A 405 -20.48 -2.36 10.11
C VAL A 405 -21.37 -1.27 10.69
N THR A 406 -21.34 -0.10 10.05
CA THR A 406 -22.22 1.02 10.41
C THR A 406 -23.26 1.19 9.33
N ILE A 407 -24.53 1.29 9.75
CA ILE A 407 -25.67 1.53 8.88
C ILE A 407 -26.27 2.88 9.26
N THR A 408 -26.23 3.83 8.34
CA THR A 408 -26.74 5.20 8.55
C THR A 408 -27.70 5.57 7.43
N ARG A 409 -28.73 6.37 7.73
CA ARG A 409 -29.62 6.95 6.73
C ARG A 409 -29.07 8.31 6.29
N THR A 410 -28.96 8.54 4.99
CA THR A 410 -28.57 9.84 4.43
C THR A 410 -29.77 10.79 4.39
N ASP A 411 -29.51 12.07 4.16
CA ASP A 411 -30.56 13.10 4.07
C ASP A 411 -31.57 12.82 2.94
N ASP A 412 -31.13 12.12 1.89
CA ASP A 412 -31.97 11.67 0.76
C ASP A 412 -32.66 10.32 1.01
N ASP A 413 -32.85 9.92 2.28
CA ASP A 413 -33.46 8.65 2.70
C ASP A 413 -32.76 7.36 2.23
N ARG A 414 -31.55 7.45 1.67
CA ARG A 414 -30.76 6.28 1.25
C ARG A 414 -30.06 5.64 2.44
N THR A 415 -29.87 4.32 2.38
CA THR A 415 -29.11 3.59 3.41
C THR A 415 -27.64 3.50 3.00
N LEU A 416 -26.77 4.10 3.80
CA LEU A 416 -25.33 3.97 3.67
C LEU A 416 -24.83 2.86 4.59
N VAL A 417 -24.13 1.88 4.01
CA VAL A 417 -23.43 0.83 4.73
C VAL A 417 -21.93 1.10 4.62
N ALA A 418 -21.26 1.25 5.76
CA ALA A 418 -19.83 1.58 5.80
C ALA A 418 -19.06 0.63 6.73
N ASN A 419 -17.73 0.70 6.66
CA ASN A 419 -16.79 -0.11 7.44
C ASN A 419 -16.86 -1.63 7.17
N LEU A 420 -17.30 -2.00 5.96
CA LEU A 420 -17.25 -3.37 5.48
C LEU A 420 -15.80 -3.77 5.17
N PRO A 421 -15.38 -5.03 5.42
CA PRO A 421 -14.14 -5.55 4.87
C PRO A 421 -14.13 -5.41 3.35
N LEU A 422 -12.99 -5.03 2.76
CA LEU A 422 -12.88 -4.64 1.35
C LEU A 422 -13.54 -5.62 0.36
N SER A 423 -13.37 -6.94 0.53
CA SER A 423 -14.01 -7.92 -0.36
C SER A 423 -15.52 -7.98 -0.24
N VAL A 424 -16.04 -7.71 0.97
CA VAL A 424 -17.48 -7.62 1.23
C VAL A 424 -18.02 -6.31 0.69
N ASP A 425 -17.29 -5.20 0.86
CA ASP A 425 -17.64 -3.88 0.31
C ASP A 425 -17.75 -3.91 -1.23
N ALA A 426 -16.74 -4.50 -1.89
CA ALA A 426 -16.76 -4.73 -3.33
C ALA A 426 -17.96 -5.59 -3.76
N THR A 427 -18.21 -6.70 -3.05
CA THR A 427 -19.37 -7.57 -3.32
C THR A 427 -20.68 -6.81 -3.16
N TYR A 428 -20.80 -6.00 -2.11
CA TYR A 428 -21.98 -5.20 -1.82
C TYR A 428 -22.25 -4.17 -2.93
N ALA A 429 -21.21 -3.44 -3.37
CA ALA A 429 -21.30 -2.47 -4.45
C ALA A 429 -21.67 -3.09 -5.81
N ILE A 430 -21.24 -4.33 -6.06
CA ILE A 430 -21.66 -5.11 -7.25
C ILE A 430 -23.13 -5.50 -7.14
N LEU A 431 -23.53 -6.10 -6.01
CA LEU A 431 -24.87 -6.69 -5.85
C LEU A 431 -25.97 -5.64 -5.71
N ASN A 432 -25.69 -4.49 -5.10
CA ASN A 432 -26.65 -3.41 -4.96
C ASN A 432 -26.78 -2.53 -6.22
N GLY A 433 -25.98 -2.79 -7.26
CA GLY A 433 -26.00 -2.06 -8.54
C GLY A 433 -25.24 -0.73 -8.56
N SER A 434 -24.73 -0.24 -7.43
CA SER A 434 -24.02 1.05 -7.36
C SER A 434 -22.77 1.10 -8.24
N ALA A 435 -21.99 0.01 -8.32
CA ALA A 435 -20.83 -0.05 -9.21
C ALA A 435 -21.24 0.06 -10.69
N SER A 436 -22.37 -0.55 -11.07
CA SER A 436 -22.87 -0.51 -12.45
C SER A 436 -23.43 0.86 -12.84
N ILE A 437 -24.11 1.55 -11.92
CA ILE A 437 -24.61 2.91 -12.17
C ILE A 437 -23.42 3.87 -12.33
N TYR A 438 -22.44 3.78 -11.42
CA TYR A 438 -21.20 4.57 -11.50
C TYR A 438 -20.46 4.41 -12.83
N ASP A 439 -20.28 3.17 -13.30
CA ASP A 439 -19.66 2.84 -14.60
C ASP A 439 -20.47 3.38 -15.78
N GLN A 440 -21.79 3.24 -15.75
CA GLN A 440 -22.66 3.77 -16.79
C GLN A 440 -22.55 5.30 -16.88
N GLU A 441 -22.69 6.00 -15.76
CA GLU A 441 -22.65 7.48 -15.71
C GLU A 441 -21.31 8.03 -16.21
N LEU A 442 -20.19 7.42 -15.81
CA LEU A 442 -18.87 7.86 -16.27
C LEU A 442 -18.59 7.48 -17.73
N THR A 443 -19.05 6.32 -18.18
CA THR A 443 -18.98 5.94 -19.60
C THR A 443 -19.80 6.89 -20.49
N GLU A 444 -20.99 7.30 -20.05
CA GLU A 444 -21.81 8.30 -20.75
C GLU A 444 -21.14 9.67 -20.75
N ARG A 445 -20.53 10.06 -19.62
CA ARG A 445 -19.77 11.30 -19.47
C ARG A 445 -18.56 11.34 -20.40
N ASP A 446 -17.74 10.29 -20.46
CA ASP A 446 -16.62 10.17 -21.40
C ASP A 446 -17.10 10.31 -22.86
N LYS A 447 -18.14 9.57 -23.25
CA LYS A 447 -18.71 9.66 -24.60
C LYS A 447 -19.15 11.08 -24.95
N LEU A 448 -19.82 11.77 -24.03
CA LEU A 448 -20.27 13.15 -24.23
C LEU A 448 -19.07 14.09 -24.40
N LEU A 449 -18.09 14.02 -23.49
CA LEU A 449 -16.92 14.90 -23.51
C LEU A 449 -16.02 14.67 -24.74
N SER A 450 -15.87 13.41 -25.15
CA SER A 450 -15.08 12.99 -26.30
C SER A 450 -15.72 13.35 -27.66
N SER A 451 -17.05 13.33 -27.77
CA SER A 451 -17.75 13.51 -29.05
C SER A 451 -18.32 14.93 -29.27
N SER A 452 -18.62 15.65 -28.19
CA SER A 452 -19.23 16.98 -28.28
C SER A 452 -18.28 18.00 -28.93
N GLN A 453 -18.82 18.86 -29.79
CA GLN A 453 -18.11 20.03 -30.32
C GLN A 453 -18.24 21.25 -29.40
N GLU A 454 -19.13 21.19 -28.41
CA GLU A 454 -19.25 22.25 -27.40
C GLU A 454 -17.98 22.29 -26.56
N VAL A 455 -17.56 23.52 -26.24
CA VAL A 455 -16.33 23.79 -25.48
C VAL A 455 -16.61 24.05 -23.99
N ASP A 456 -17.85 24.41 -23.66
CA ASP A 456 -18.34 24.59 -22.30
C ASP A 456 -19.46 23.58 -22.05
N ILE A 457 -19.22 22.60 -21.18
CA ILE A 457 -20.14 21.47 -20.98
C ILE A 457 -20.48 21.34 -19.49
N ILE A 458 -21.75 21.14 -19.20
CA ILE A 458 -22.26 20.80 -17.87
C ILE A 458 -22.70 19.34 -17.89
N VAL A 459 -22.19 18.54 -16.95
CA VAL A 459 -22.53 17.11 -16.83
C VAL A 459 -23.25 16.83 -15.51
N PRO A 460 -24.18 15.86 -15.44
CA PRO A 460 -24.84 15.54 -14.18
C PRO A 460 -23.85 15.03 -13.12
N GLU A 461 -24.09 15.38 -11.85
CA GLU A 461 -23.36 14.80 -10.72
C GLU A 461 -23.57 13.28 -10.67
N LEU A 462 -22.56 12.54 -10.17
CA LEU A 462 -22.70 11.11 -10.00
C LEU A 462 -23.79 10.77 -8.98
N SER A 463 -24.73 9.91 -9.37
CA SER A 463 -25.83 9.52 -8.48
C SER A 463 -25.41 8.50 -7.41
N THR A 464 -24.29 7.81 -7.63
CA THR A 464 -23.75 6.81 -6.70
C THR A 464 -22.24 6.95 -6.51
N THR A 465 -21.78 6.67 -5.29
CA THR A 465 -20.35 6.75 -4.91
C THR A 465 -19.91 5.42 -4.27
N PRO A 466 -19.73 4.35 -5.06
CA PRO A 466 -19.34 3.04 -4.54
C PRO A 466 -18.00 3.12 -3.80
N SER A 467 -18.01 2.88 -2.48
CA SER A 467 -16.88 3.06 -1.55
C SER A 467 -15.53 2.51 -2.05
N PRO A 468 -15.43 1.30 -2.63
CA PRO A 468 -14.15 0.79 -3.12
C PRO A 468 -13.57 1.56 -4.31
N LEU A 469 -14.43 2.13 -5.17
CA LEU A 469 -14.03 2.72 -6.45
C LEU A 469 -13.91 4.25 -6.37
N PHE A 470 -14.86 4.89 -5.68
CA PHE A 470 -15.01 6.33 -5.70
C PHE A 470 -13.85 7.03 -4.98
N HIS A 471 -13.11 7.86 -5.72
CA HIS A 471 -12.12 8.76 -5.15
C HIS A 471 -12.73 10.15 -4.94
N THR A 472 -13.18 10.79 -6.02
CA THR A 472 -13.86 12.09 -5.98
C THR A 472 -14.51 12.39 -7.34
N ASP A 473 -15.44 13.36 -7.35
CA ASP A 473 -16.01 13.94 -8.57
C ASP A 473 -15.52 15.39 -8.78
N ILE A 474 -15.79 15.93 -9.98
CA ILE A 474 -15.71 17.35 -10.32
C ILE A 474 -16.77 18.17 -9.57
N THR A 475 -16.69 19.51 -9.65
CA THR A 475 -17.54 20.42 -8.86
C THR A 475 -18.39 21.35 -9.72
N GLU A 476 -19.40 21.99 -9.12
CA GLU A 476 -20.21 23.02 -9.78
C GLU A 476 -19.36 24.25 -10.17
N ASP A 477 -18.32 24.58 -9.41
CA ASP A 477 -17.37 25.65 -9.72
C ASP A 477 -16.45 25.26 -10.90
N PRO A 478 -16.58 25.89 -12.09
CA PRO A 478 -15.77 25.57 -13.25
C PRO A 478 -14.28 25.92 -13.08
N THR A 479 -13.96 26.80 -12.11
CA THR A 479 -12.58 27.23 -11.84
C THR A 479 -11.84 26.29 -10.89
N ASN A 480 -12.55 25.30 -10.32
CA ASN A 480 -11.93 24.30 -9.46
C ASN A 480 -10.87 23.51 -10.23
N TRP A 481 -9.73 23.26 -9.57
CA TRP A 481 -8.60 22.55 -10.18
C TRP A 481 -8.96 21.16 -10.71
N LYS A 482 -9.93 20.45 -10.10
CA LYS A 482 -10.41 19.14 -10.59
C LYS A 482 -11.07 19.27 -11.96
N ASN A 483 -11.88 20.29 -12.13
CA ASN A 483 -12.57 20.60 -13.38
C ASN A 483 -11.55 20.99 -14.45
N ALA A 484 -10.59 21.85 -14.09
CA ALA A 484 -9.51 22.25 -14.98
C ALA A 484 -8.70 21.05 -15.50
N HIS A 485 -8.39 20.07 -14.63
CA HIS A 485 -7.69 18.84 -15.04
C HIS A 485 -8.49 18.04 -16.08
N LEU A 486 -9.81 17.91 -15.88
CA LEU A 486 -10.70 17.23 -16.82
C LEU A 486 -10.80 18.00 -18.15
N SER A 487 -10.96 19.33 -18.09
CA SER A 487 -11.03 20.22 -19.26
C SER A 487 -9.79 20.12 -20.13
N VAL A 488 -8.59 20.09 -19.52
CA VAL A 488 -7.33 19.92 -20.25
C VAL A 488 -7.27 18.59 -20.99
N TYR A 489 -7.74 17.49 -20.38
CA TYR A 489 -7.71 16.17 -21.00
C TYR A 489 -8.63 16.07 -22.22
N TYR A 490 -9.85 16.61 -22.12
CA TYR A 490 -10.85 16.58 -23.20
C TYR A 490 -10.77 17.77 -24.15
N ASN A 491 -9.76 18.64 -24.00
CA ASN A 491 -9.59 19.88 -24.79
C ASN A 491 -10.86 20.76 -24.79
N LYS A 492 -11.42 20.98 -23.60
CA LYS A 492 -12.59 21.83 -23.34
C LYS A 492 -12.16 23.11 -22.64
N HIS A 493 -12.96 24.17 -22.78
CA HIS A 493 -12.73 25.43 -22.07
C HIS A 493 -13.24 25.33 -20.63
N TYR A 494 -14.50 24.94 -20.43
CA TYR A 494 -15.05 24.63 -19.12
C TYR A 494 -15.78 23.29 -19.09
N ILE A 495 -15.55 22.52 -18.03
CA ILE A 495 -16.39 21.39 -17.65
C ILE A 495 -16.82 21.62 -16.21
N SER A 496 -18.10 21.47 -15.92
CA SER A 496 -18.63 21.55 -14.57
C SER A 496 -19.74 20.54 -14.37
N THR A 497 -20.15 20.35 -13.12
CA THR A 497 -21.27 19.49 -12.81
C THR A 497 -22.46 20.27 -12.27
N SER A 498 -23.65 19.66 -12.37
CA SER A 498 -24.87 20.17 -11.77
C SER A 498 -25.64 19.02 -11.14
N LYS A 499 -26.39 19.32 -10.07
CA LYS A 499 -27.29 18.35 -9.44
C LYS A 499 -28.26 17.76 -10.47
N GLN A 500 -28.53 16.47 -10.33
CA GLN A 500 -29.59 15.80 -11.10
C GLN A 500 -30.96 16.38 -10.66
N GLU A 501 -31.77 16.85 -11.61
CA GLU A 501 -33.15 17.31 -11.37
C GLU A 501 -34.12 16.17 -11.08
#